data_AF-A0A935EL21-F1
#
_entry.id   AF-A0A935EL21-F1
#
_cell.length_a   1.000
_cell.length_b   1.000
_cell.length_c   1.000
_cell.angle_alpha   90.00
_cell.angle_beta   90.00
_cell.angle_gamma   90.00
#
_symmetry.space_group_name_H-M   'P 1'
#
loop_
_entity.id
_entity.type
_entity.pdbx_description
1 polymer ?
#
loop_
_entity_poly.entity_id
_entity_poly.type
_entity_poly.pdbx_seq_one_letter_code
_entity_poly.pdbx_strand_id
1 'polypeptide(L)'
;MNKQLITNVILFLLLATGISAQSIDKTVESINKRYAEISAKVKACETDDDQGEYGELFMNTLTVNSRNHQWRAVGIYGQTFKLFYKAVENDEKRLYPDQLVFVRVERTQSNRKYAEEYLYSDAGVLIFYSQKAENDGDAPADRRVYFSGRKAVRIVEDTKSRDRLTAKDGATVKAIDAASLKIGDTFLRTLRL
;
A
#
# COMPACT_ATOMS: atom_id res chain seq x y z
N MET A 1 -7.73 -1.41 -52.00
CA MET A 1 -7.84 -1.36 -50.53
C MET A 1 -9.23 -0.85 -50.15
N ASN A 2 -10.09 -1.72 -49.60
CA ASN A 2 -11.50 -1.45 -49.38
C ASN A 2 -11.73 -0.42 -48.28
N LYS A 3 -12.25 0.76 -48.64
CA LYS A 3 -12.56 1.87 -47.71
C LYS A 3 -13.51 1.47 -46.57
N GLN A 4 -14.34 0.46 -46.77
CA GLN A 4 -15.24 -0.08 -45.72
C GLN A 4 -14.49 -0.81 -44.58
N LEU A 5 -13.31 -1.39 -44.84
CA LEU A 5 -12.56 -2.10 -43.82
C LEU A 5 -11.88 -1.14 -42.83
N ILE A 6 -11.54 0.06 -43.29
CA ILE A 6 -10.85 1.09 -42.50
C ILE A 6 -11.82 1.76 -41.51
N THR A 7 -13.08 1.98 -41.91
CA THR A 7 -14.10 2.61 -41.06
C THR A 7 -14.51 1.72 -39.88
N ASN A 8 -14.60 0.39 -40.08
CA ASN A 8 -14.98 -0.54 -39.01
C ASN A 8 -13.89 -0.75 -37.96
N VAL A 9 -12.61 -0.58 -38.31
CA VAL A 9 -11.49 -0.68 -37.36
C VAL A 9 -11.45 0.54 -36.42
N ILE A 10 -11.83 1.73 -36.91
CA ILE A 10 -11.87 2.95 -36.10
C ILE A 10 -12.99 2.92 -35.05
N LEU A 11 -14.13 2.31 -35.37
CA LEU A 11 -15.26 2.22 -34.43
C LEU A 11 -15.00 1.22 -33.28
N PHE A 12 -14.23 0.16 -33.52
CA PHE A 12 -13.85 -0.81 -32.48
C PHE A 12 -12.78 -0.28 -31.51
N LEU A 13 -11.94 0.67 -31.96
CA LEU A 13 -10.91 1.32 -31.13
C LEU A 13 -11.50 2.38 -30.17
N LEU A 14 -12.67 2.94 -30.47
CA LEU A 14 -13.36 3.93 -29.63
C LEU A 14 -14.16 3.32 -28.47
N LEU A 15 -14.47 2.02 -28.52
CA LEU A 15 -15.17 1.29 -27.45
C LEU A 15 -14.22 0.74 -26.37
N ALA A 16 -12.90 0.78 -26.59
CA ALA A 16 -11.91 0.22 -25.66
C ALA A 16 -11.47 1.18 -24.54
N THR A 17 -11.91 2.45 -24.55
CA THR A 17 -11.52 3.44 -23.52
C THR A 17 -12.56 3.66 -22.43
N GLY A 18 -13.68 2.94 -22.47
CA GLY A 18 -14.72 3.01 -21.44
C GLY A 18 -14.43 2.06 -20.27
N ILE A 19 -13.42 2.34 -19.46
CA ILE A 19 -13.39 1.78 -18.10
C ILE A 19 -14.60 2.39 -17.38
N SER A 20 -15.70 1.64 -17.36
CA SER A 20 -16.96 2.06 -16.75
C SER A 20 -16.74 2.43 -15.29
N ALA A 21 -17.12 3.65 -14.90
CA ALA A 21 -16.98 4.16 -13.53
C ALA A 21 -17.67 3.28 -12.47
N GLN A 22 -18.66 2.46 -12.88
CA GLN A 22 -19.27 1.44 -12.02
C GLN A 22 -18.29 0.36 -11.52
N SER A 23 -17.13 0.20 -12.15
CA SER A 23 -16.10 -0.77 -11.72
C SER A 23 -15.18 -0.23 -10.61
N ILE A 24 -14.95 1.09 -10.56
CA ILE A 24 -14.01 1.70 -9.61
C ILE A 24 -14.61 1.67 -8.20
N ASP A 25 -15.89 2.05 -8.05
CA ASP A 25 -16.54 2.03 -6.72
C ASP A 25 -16.58 0.64 -6.10
N LYS A 26 -16.91 -0.39 -6.89
CA LYS A 26 -16.85 -1.80 -6.44
C LYS A 26 -15.44 -2.23 -6.05
N THR A 27 -14.43 -1.78 -6.80
CA THR A 27 -13.02 -2.06 -6.49
C THR A 27 -12.64 -1.41 -5.16
N VAL A 28 -12.99 -0.13 -4.97
CA VAL A 28 -12.73 0.63 -3.74
C VAL A 28 -13.47 0.02 -2.54
N GLU A 29 -14.73 -0.37 -2.72
CA GLU A 29 -15.52 -1.06 -1.68
C GLU A 29 -14.88 -2.38 -1.26
N SER A 30 -14.48 -3.21 -2.22
CA SER A 30 -13.77 -4.47 -1.94
C SER A 30 -12.46 -4.25 -1.19
N ILE A 31 -11.69 -3.25 -1.59
CA ILE A 31 -10.45 -2.86 -0.92
C ILE A 31 -10.73 -2.39 0.52
N ASN A 32 -11.74 -1.56 0.74
CA ASN A 32 -12.12 -1.08 2.06
C ASN A 32 -12.56 -2.21 2.99
N LYS A 33 -13.34 -3.17 2.47
CA LYS A 33 -13.74 -4.36 3.22
C LYS A 33 -12.52 -5.17 3.65
N ARG A 34 -11.60 -5.44 2.73
CA ARG A 34 -10.36 -6.15 3.02
C ARG A 34 -9.48 -5.38 4.01
N TYR A 35 -9.36 -4.07 3.83
CA TYR A 35 -8.62 -3.22 4.75
C TYR A 35 -9.19 -3.31 6.17
N ALA A 36 -10.51 -3.21 6.35
CA ALA A 36 -11.15 -3.31 7.66
C ALA A 36 -10.90 -4.69 8.31
N GLU A 37 -11.04 -5.76 7.53
CA GLU A 37 -10.77 -7.13 7.99
C GLU A 37 -9.31 -7.31 8.43
N ILE A 38 -8.35 -6.97 7.57
CA ILE A 38 -6.93 -7.10 7.88
C ILE A 38 -6.52 -6.16 9.02
N SER A 39 -7.08 -4.96 9.11
CA SER A 39 -6.78 -4.02 10.21
C SER A 39 -7.22 -4.58 11.56
N ALA A 40 -8.35 -5.30 11.61
CA ALA A 40 -8.79 -5.98 12.83
C ALA A 40 -7.81 -7.10 13.22
N LYS A 41 -7.37 -7.91 12.26
CA LYS A 41 -6.38 -8.99 12.46
C LYS A 41 -5.01 -8.44 12.89
N VAL A 42 -4.57 -7.34 12.27
CA VAL A 42 -3.35 -6.62 12.66
C VAL A 42 -3.45 -6.13 14.09
N LYS A 43 -4.59 -5.55 14.49
CA LYS A 43 -4.78 -5.10 15.87
C LYS A 43 -4.71 -6.25 16.86
N ALA A 44 -5.36 -7.39 16.56
CA ALA A 44 -5.26 -8.59 17.38
C ALA A 44 -3.82 -9.10 17.48
N CYS A 45 -3.11 -9.21 16.35
CA CYS A 45 -1.70 -9.61 16.29
C CYS A 45 -0.76 -8.69 17.11
N GLU A 46 -1.08 -7.41 17.26
CA GLU A 46 -0.30 -6.48 18.10
C GLU A 46 -0.60 -6.60 19.59
N THR A 47 -1.75 -7.15 19.98
CA THR A 47 -2.24 -7.15 21.38
C THR A 47 -2.38 -8.53 22.00
N ASP A 48 -2.45 -9.60 21.21
CA ASP A 48 -2.52 -10.96 21.73
C ASP A 48 -1.17 -11.37 22.31
N ASP A 49 -1.15 -11.59 23.62
CA ASP A 49 -0.01 -12.12 24.37
C ASP A 49 -0.01 -13.67 24.40
N ASP A 50 -0.91 -14.32 23.67
CA ASP A 50 -1.07 -15.79 23.67
C ASP A 50 0.12 -16.46 22.96
N GLN A 51 1.16 -16.78 23.73
CA GLN A 51 2.41 -17.41 23.27
C GLN A 51 2.29 -18.88 22.85
N GLY A 52 1.06 -19.40 22.65
CA GLY A 52 0.79 -20.84 22.53
C GLY A 52 0.09 -21.30 21.25
N GLU A 53 -0.61 -20.42 20.53
CA GLU A 53 -1.33 -20.76 19.29
C GLU A 53 -0.70 -20.05 18.07
N TYR A 54 -0.69 -20.72 16.92
CA TYR A 54 -0.28 -20.09 15.67
C TYR A 54 -1.31 -19.03 15.28
N GLY A 55 -1.00 -17.76 15.56
CA GLY A 55 -1.82 -16.63 15.12
C GLY A 55 -1.92 -16.56 13.59
N GLU A 56 -3.04 -16.00 13.09
CA GLU A 56 -3.28 -15.87 11.64
C GLU A 56 -2.23 -14.97 10.95
N LEU A 57 -1.68 -14.01 11.69
CA LEU A 57 -0.63 -13.10 11.24
C LEU A 57 0.58 -13.20 12.16
N PHE A 58 1.76 -13.09 11.55
CA PHE A 58 3.05 -12.89 12.20
C PHE A 58 3.47 -11.43 12.01
N MET A 59 4.24 -10.90 12.96
CA MET A 59 4.71 -9.52 12.92
C MET A 59 6.22 -9.44 13.16
N ASN A 60 6.92 -8.79 12.22
CA ASN A 60 8.29 -8.33 12.42
C ASN A 60 8.32 -6.82 12.61
N THR A 61 9.11 -6.33 13.56
CA THR A 61 9.33 -4.90 13.76
C THR A 61 10.78 -4.54 13.44
N LEU A 62 10.97 -3.56 12.54
CA LEU A 62 12.27 -2.97 12.21
C LEU A 62 12.28 -1.49 12.59
N THR A 63 13.19 -1.10 13.47
CA THR A 63 13.36 0.30 13.88
C THR A 63 14.70 0.85 13.40
N VAL A 64 14.64 1.94 12.64
CA VAL A 64 15.78 2.72 12.16
C VAL A 64 15.94 3.94 13.05
N ASN A 65 17.15 4.09 13.61
CA ASN A 65 17.50 5.16 14.55
C ASN A 65 16.55 5.23 15.76
N SER A 66 16.49 4.15 16.54
CA SER A 66 15.60 4.01 17.71
C SER A 66 15.74 5.11 18.77
N ARG A 67 16.86 5.85 18.79
CA ARG A 67 17.12 6.96 19.71
C ARG A 67 16.71 8.33 19.16
N ASN A 68 16.15 8.38 17.95
CA ASN A 68 15.79 9.63 17.26
C ASN A 68 16.95 10.64 17.19
N HIS A 69 18.19 10.15 17.06
CA HIS A 69 19.35 11.03 16.93
C HIS A 69 19.25 11.90 15.68
N GLN A 70 19.93 13.05 15.71
CA GLN A 70 19.96 13.94 14.56
C GLN A 70 20.76 13.33 13.41
N TRP A 71 20.19 13.39 12.21
CA TRP A 71 20.86 13.08 10.95
C TRP A 71 21.18 14.37 10.20
N ARG A 72 22.32 14.38 9.50
CA ARG A 72 22.75 15.53 8.71
C ARG A 72 21.66 15.91 7.70
N ALA A 73 21.33 17.20 7.61
CA ALA A 73 20.32 17.79 6.72
C ALA A 73 18.85 17.35 6.93
N VAL A 74 18.57 16.37 7.78
CA VAL A 74 17.20 15.91 8.09
C VAL A 74 16.74 16.37 9.47
N GLY A 75 17.69 16.62 10.39
CA GLY A 75 17.40 16.90 11.79
C GLY A 75 17.05 15.61 12.53
N ILE A 76 16.12 15.67 13.48
CA ILE A 76 15.65 14.50 14.23
C ILE A 76 15.06 13.49 13.24
N TYR A 77 15.51 12.24 13.27
CA TYR A 77 14.98 11.22 12.36
C TYR A 77 14.71 9.92 13.10
N GLY A 78 13.56 9.31 12.84
CA GLY A 78 13.24 7.97 13.32
C GLY A 78 12.25 7.32 12.37
N GLN A 79 12.39 6.01 12.17
CA GLN A 79 11.45 5.28 11.33
C GLN A 79 11.24 3.86 11.86
N THR A 80 10.00 3.45 12.00
CA THR A 80 9.62 2.10 12.43
C THR A 80 8.75 1.47 11.37
N PHE A 81 9.08 0.24 10.99
CA PHE A 81 8.27 -0.63 10.14
C PHE A 81 7.70 -1.75 11.00
N LYS A 82 6.39 -1.92 10.97
CA LYS A 82 5.73 -3.14 11.42
C LYS A 82 5.25 -3.90 10.21
N LEU A 83 5.81 -5.07 9.98
CA LEU A 83 5.60 -5.92 8.82
C LEU A 83 4.71 -7.09 9.25
N PHE A 84 3.49 -7.14 8.73
CA PHE A 84 2.52 -8.19 9.03
C PHE A 84 2.41 -9.15 7.85
N TYR A 85 2.60 -10.43 8.12
CA TYR A 85 2.72 -11.45 7.10
C TYR A 85 2.13 -12.78 7.56
N LYS A 86 1.84 -13.67 6.62
CA LYS A 86 1.25 -14.99 6.90
C LYS A 86 1.91 -16.09 6.07
N ALA A 87 1.61 -17.33 6.43
CA ALA A 87 1.92 -18.47 5.60
C ALA A 87 0.92 -18.56 4.43
N VAL A 88 1.42 -18.98 3.28
CA VAL A 88 0.55 -19.35 2.15
C VAL A 88 -0.11 -20.68 2.52
N GLU A 89 -1.44 -20.69 2.64
CA GLU A 89 -2.18 -21.91 2.92
C GLU A 89 -1.95 -22.94 1.81
N ASN A 90 -1.76 -24.22 2.20
CA ASN A 90 -1.64 -25.38 1.31
C ASN A 90 -0.38 -25.47 0.43
N ASP A 91 0.69 -24.75 0.76
CA ASP A 91 2.01 -25.00 0.14
C ASP A 91 2.93 -25.74 1.11
N GLU A 92 2.91 -27.09 1.06
CA GLU A 92 3.80 -27.95 1.85
C GLU A 92 5.30 -27.65 1.63
N LYS A 93 5.66 -26.95 0.55
CA LYS A 93 7.04 -26.53 0.27
C LYS A 93 7.41 -25.21 0.96
N ARG A 94 6.44 -24.47 1.49
CA ARG A 94 6.61 -23.21 2.23
C ARG A 94 6.19 -23.40 3.68
N LEU A 95 7.07 -24.04 4.43
CA LEU A 95 6.91 -24.26 5.87
C LEU A 95 6.93 -22.96 6.70
N TYR A 96 7.48 -21.87 6.15
CA TYR A 96 7.64 -20.61 6.87
C TYR A 96 6.79 -19.48 6.28
N PRO A 97 6.17 -18.64 7.12
CA PRO A 97 5.41 -17.48 6.67
C PRO A 97 6.27 -16.50 5.85
N ASP A 98 5.87 -16.22 4.60
CA ASP A 98 6.62 -15.37 3.69
C ASP A 98 5.75 -14.41 2.86
N GLN A 99 4.44 -14.35 3.13
CA GLN A 99 3.51 -13.52 2.37
C GLN A 99 3.21 -12.23 3.11
N LEU A 100 3.75 -11.11 2.61
CA LEU A 100 3.47 -9.78 3.16
C LEU A 100 2.01 -9.38 2.90
N VAL A 101 1.28 -9.03 3.97
CA VAL A 101 -0.14 -8.68 3.89
C VAL A 101 -0.36 -7.20 4.17
N PHE A 102 0.30 -6.69 5.21
CA PHE A 102 0.10 -5.33 5.67
C PHE A 102 1.39 -4.75 6.24
N VAL A 103 1.60 -3.45 6.08
CA VAL A 103 2.74 -2.74 6.67
C VAL A 103 2.27 -1.44 7.26
N ARG A 104 2.68 -1.17 8.50
CA ARG A 104 2.64 0.16 9.09
C ARG A 104 4.02 0.77 9.12
N VAL A 105 4.12 2.01 8.71
CA VAL A 105 5.35 2.80 8.77
C VAL A 105 5.08 4.05 9.58
N GLU A 106 5.79 4.21 10.68
CA GLU A 106 5.81 5.45 11.44
C GLU A 106 7.14 6.15 11.19
N ARG A 107 7.09 7.43 10.82
CA ARG A 107 8.29 8.19 10.48
C ARG A 107 8.24 9.57 11.09
N THR A 108 9.31 9.94 11.78
CA THR A 108 9.55 11.29 12.31
C THR A 108 10.70 11.92 11.54
N GLN A 109 10.50 13.15 11.07
CA GLN A 109 11.52 13.96 10.40
C GLN A 109 11.45 15.39 10.92
N SER A 110 12.41 15.78 11.74
CA SER A 110 12.39 17.03 12.52
C SER A 110 11.08 17.17 13.31
N ASN A 111 10.22 18.11 12.96
CA ASN A 111 8.91 18.34 13.57
C ASN A 111 7.75 17.64 12.82
N ARG A 112 8.03 17.01 11.68
CA ARG A 112 7.04 16.36 10.82
C ARG A 112 6.88 14.90 11.25
N LYS A 113 5.63 14.43 11.27
CA LYS A 113 5.32 13.03 11.55
C LYS A 113 4.47 12.45 10.43
N TYR A 114 4.73 11.19 10.11
CA TYR A 114 3.99 10.46 9.11
C TYR A 114 3.60 9.10 9.68
N ALA A 115 2.34 8.72 9.48
CA ALA A 115 1.85 7.37 9.68
C ALA A 115 1.36 6.87 8.32
N GLU A 116 2.03 5.87 7.77
CA GLU A 116 1.74 5.29 6.47
C GLU A 116 1.31 3.84 6.62
N GLU A 117 0.37 3.40 5.81
CA GLU A 117 -0.11 2.02 5.80
C GLU A 117 -0.17 1.49 4.37
N TYR A 118 0.29 0.27 4.18
CA TYR A 118 0.35 -0.41 2.90
C TYR A 118 -0.36 -1.75 3.02
N LEU A 119 -1.37 -1.99 2.19
CA LEU A 119 -2.12 -3.24 2.13
C LEU A 119 -1.87 -3.93 0.79
N TYR A 120 -1.58 -5.23 0.88
CA TYR A 120 -1.25 -6.08 -0.26
C TYR A 120 -2.37 -7.09 -0.54
N SER A 121 -2.54 -7.43 -1.82
CA SER A 121 -3.38 -8.55 -2.24
C SER A 121 -2.70 -9.88 -1.91
N ASP A 122 -3.45 -10.98 -2.04
CA ASP A 122 -2.87 -12.32 -1.87
C ASP A 122 -1.78 -12.63 -2.92
N ALA A 123 -1.78 -11.92 -4.06
CA ALA A 123 -0.71 -12.00 -5.06
C ALA A 123 0.54 -11.17 -4.69
N GLY A 124 0.59 -10.52 -3.52
CA GLY A 124 1.70 -9.66 -3.10
C GLY A 124 1.73 -8.30 -3.81
N VAL A 125 0.65 -7.88 -4.46
CA VAL A 125 0.56 -6.59 -5.17
C VAL A 125 -0.06 -5.54 -4.26
N LEU A 126 0.51 -4.34 -4.21
CA LEU A 126 -0.07 -3.22 -3.47
C LEU A 126 -1.47 -2.89 -4.01
N ILE A 127 -2.47 -2.92 -3.14
CA ILE A 127 -3.86 -2.59 -3.48
C ILE A 127 -4.36 -1.32 -2.80
N PHE A 128 -3.74 -0.93 -1.69
CA PHE A 128 -4.11 0.28 -0.96
C PHE A 128 -2.93 0.88 -0.22
N TYR A 129 -2.88 2.21 -0.22
CA TYR A 129 -1.96 3.03 0.53
C TYR A 129 -2.73 4.10 1.30
N SER A 130 -2.36 4.31 2.55
CA SER A 130 -2.83 5.39 3.40
C SER A 130 -1.64 6.16 3.96
N GLN A 131 -1.78 7.47 4.11
CA GLN A 131 -0.82 8.34 4.77
C GLN A 131 -1.57 9.38 5.58
N LYS A 132 -1.13 9.56 6.81
CA LYS A 132 -1.44 10.74 7.63
C LYS A 132 -0.15 11.51 7.87
N ALA A 133 -0.18 12.82 7.62
CA ALA A 133 0.94 13.71 7.85
C ALA A 133 0.57 14.78 8.89
N GLU A 134 1.47 15.01 9.83
CA GLU A 134 1.36 16.07 10.84
C GLU A 134 2.52 17.07 10.67
N ASN A 135 2.20 18.36 10.77
CA ASN A 135 3.15 19.47 10.70
C ASN A 135 3.96 19.56 9.39
N ASP A 136 3.43 19.01 8.29
CA ASP A 136 3.99 19.20 6.95
C ASP A 136 3.03 20.02 6.08
N GLY A 137 3.39 21.26 5.80
CA GLY A 137 2.59 22.15 4.94
C GLY A 137 2.66 21.80 3.45
N ASP A 138 3.61 20.96 3.05
CA ASP A 138 3.83 20.56 1.66
C ASP A 138 3.13 19.25 1.30
N ALA A 139 2.70 18.47 2.31
CA ALA A 139 1.98 17.21 2.16
C ALA A 139 0.51 17.36 2.56
N PRO A 140 -0.42 16.62 1.92
CA PRO A 140 -1.79 16.54 2.41
C PRO A 140 -1.82 15.89 3.80
N ALA A 141 -2.75 16.33 4.65
CA ALA A 141 -2.88 15.81 6.01
C ALA A 141 -3.37 14.36 6.01
N ASP A 142 -4.26 14.01 5.08
CA ASP A 142 -4.70 12.64 4.80
C ASP A 142 -4.54 12.34 3.30
N ARG A 143 -3.94 11.20 2.95
CA ARG A 143 -3.93 10.68 1.58
C ARG A 143 -4.25 9.21 1.58
N ARG A 144 -5.15 8.81 0.69
CA ARG A 144 -5.47 7.42 0.40
C ARG A 144 -5.38 7.17 -1.10
N VAL A 145 -4.73 6.08 -1.49
CA VAL A 145 -4.59 5.68 -2.90
C VAL A 145 -5.04 4.24 -3.04
N TYR A 146 -5.97 4.01 -3.97
CA TYR A 146 -6.54 2.71 -4.28
C TYR A 146 -6.00 2.23 -5.62
N PHE A 147 -5.66 0.95 -5.69
CA PHE A 147 -5.05 0.35 -6.88
C PHE A 147 -5.89 -0.81 -7.41
N SER A 148 -5.92 -0.95 -8.73
CA SER A 148 -6.37 -2.14 -9.43
C SER A 148 -5.19 -2.71 -10.21
N GLY A 149 -4.68 -3.86 -9.75
CA GLY A 149 -3.35 -4.32 -10.15
C GLY A 149 -2.29 -3.27 -9.78
N ARG A 150 -1.42 -2.91 -10.73
CA ARG A 150 -0.37 -1.88 -10.53
C ARG A 150 -0.78 -0.46 -10.92
N LYS A 151 -2.07 -0.22 -11.21
CA LYS A 151 -2.57 1.09 -11.62
C LYS A 151 -3.39 1.70 -10.49
N ALA A 152 -3.09 2.94 -10.11
CA ALA A 152 -3.96 3.71 -9.24
C ALA A 152 -5.28 4.00 -9.96
N VAL A 153 -6.40 3.77 -9.26
CA VAL A 153 -7.77 3.97 -9.78
C VAL A 153 -8.51 5.09 -9.05
N ARG A 154 -8.12 5.41 -7.82
CA ARG A 154 -8.67 6.51 -7.04
C ARG A 154 -7.62 7.09 -6.10
N ILE A 155 -7.59 8.40 -5.98
CA ILE A 155 -6.84 9.13 -4.96
C ILE A 155 -7.81 9.99 -4.16
N VAL A 156 -7.72 9.89 -2.85
CA VAL A 156 -8.40 10.78 -1.90
C VAL A 156 -7.33 11.54 -1.16
N GLU A 157 -7.37 12.87 -1.20
CA GLU A 157 -6.52 13.73 -0.39
C GLU A 157 -7.40 14.67 0.42
N ASP A 158 -7.22 14.65 1.74
CA ASP A 158 -8.05 15.32 2.73
C ASP A 158 -9.54 14.94 2.53
N THR A 159 -10.32 15.81 1.91
CA THR A 159 -11.75 15.59 1.61
C THR A 159 -12.05 15.44 0.11
N LYS A 160 -11.04 15.53 -0.75
CA LYS A 160 -11.19 15.54 -2.21
C LYS A 160 -10.85 14.17 -2.79
N SER A 161 -11.85 13.54 -3.42
CA SER A 161 -11.68 12.29 -4.17
C SER A 161 -11.57 12.57 -5.67
N ARG A 162 -10.72 11.82 -6.36
CA ARG A 162 -10.57 11.87 -7.82
C ARG A 162 -10.20 10.52 -8.41
N ASP A 163 -10.84 10.18 -9.53
CA ASP A 163 -10.61 8.95 -10.28
C ASP A 163 -9.84 9.23 -11.58
N ARG A 164 -9.97 10.45 -12.10
CA ARG A 164 -9.19 10.92 -13.24
C ARG A 164 -7.87 11.51 -12.76
N LEU A 165 -6.83 10.71 -12.82
CA LEU A 165 -5.50 11.08 -12.32
C LEU A 165 -4.81 12.11 -13.21
N THR A 166 -4.15 13.07 -12.56
CA THR A 166 -3.34 14.12 -13.19
C THR A 166 -1.86 13.70 -13.30
N ALA A 167 -1.04 14.51 -13.99
CA ALA A 167 0.41 14.27 -14.04
C ALA A 167 1.07 14.31 -12.65
N LYS A 168 0.59 15.20 -11.76
CA LYS A 168 1.05 15.27 -10.36
C LYS A 168 0.76 13.98 -9.61
N ASP A 169 -0.44 13.41 -9.81
CA ASP A 169 -0.82 12.13 -9.22
C ASP A 169 0.11 11.00 -9.68
N GLY A 170 0.52 11.03 -10.96
CA GLY A 170 1.48 10.06 -11.50
C GLY A 170 2.82 10.05 -10.76
N ALA A 171 3.35 11.21 -10.35
CA ALA A 171 4.59 11.29 -9.57
C ALA A 171 4.41 10.69 -8.17
N THR A 172 3.32 11.04 -7.49
CA THR A 172 2.96 10.49 -6.17
C THR A 172 2.81 8.97 -6.22
N VAL A 173 2.05 8.45 -7.19
CA VAL A 173 1.81 7.02 -7.36
C VAL A 173 3.11 6.26 -7.61
N LYS A 174 4.03 6.81 -8.42
CA LYS A 174 5.36 6.23 -8.65
C LYS A 174 6.20 6.19 -7.38
N ALA A 175 6.15 7.23 -6.56
CA ALA A 175 6.87 7.26 -5.29
C ALA A 175 6.35 6.19 -4.32
N ILE A 176 5.02 6.02 -4.23
CA ILE A 176 4.38 4.99 -3.42
C ILE A 176 4.76 3.58 -3.93
N ASP A 177 4.68 3.32 -5.23
CA ASP A 177 5.07 2.02 -5.81
C ASP A 177 6.54 1.71 -5.55
N ALA A 178 7.44 2.70 -5.72
CA ALA A 178 8.85 2.54 -5.42
C ALA A 178 9.13 2.28 -3.92
N ALA A 179 8.39 2.93 -3.02
CA ALA A 179 8.48 2.69 -1.58
C ALA A 179 7.98 1.28 -1.24
N SER A 180 6.84 0.87 -1.79
CA SER A 180 6.27 -0.48 -1.62
C SER A 180 7.23 -1.58 -2.08
N LEU A 181 7.90 -1.42 -3.22
CA LEU A 181 8.94 -2.35 -3.68
C LEU A 181 10.13 -2.46 -2.71
N LYS A 182 10.60 -1.33 -2.17
CA LYS A 182 11.67 -1.32 -1.17
C LYS A 182 11.26 -1.97 0.15
N ILE A 183 10.00 -1.78 0.57
CA ILE A 183 9.42 -2.44 1.73
C ILE A 183 9.39 -3.94 1.51
N GLY A 184 8.97 -4.40 0.32
CA GLY A 184 9.01 -5.82 -0.05
C GLY A 184 10.42 -6.43 0.04
N ASP A 185 11.45 -5.76 -0.52
CA ASP A 185 12.84 -6.21 -0.40
C ASP A 185 13.31 -6.24 1.06
N THR A 186 12.98 -5.21 1.83
CA THR A 186 13.33 -5.12 3.25
C THR A 186 12.70 -6.27 4.03
N PHE A 187 11.41 -6.55 3.81
CA PHE A 187 10.71 -7.66 4.43
C PHE A 187 11.38 -9.00 4.13
N LEU A 188 11.68 -9.29 2.86
CA LEU A 188 12.37 -10.53 2.49
C LEU A 188 13.74 -10.68 3.17
N ARG A 189 14.44 -9.58 3.43
CA ARG A 189 15.69 -9.62 4.22
C ARG A 189 15.42 -9.94 5.68
N THR A 190 14.34 -9.44 6.28
CA THR A 190 13.99 -9.74 7.67
C THR A 190 13.70 -11.22 7.92
N LEU A 191 13.23 -11.96 6.90
CA LEU A 191 12.98 -13.41 6.99
C LEU A 191 14.25 -14.28 6.89
N ARG A 192 15.38 -13.69 6.51
CA ARG A 192 16.65 -14.42 6.26
C ARG A 192 17.73 -14.14 7.31
N LEU A 193 17.37 -13.46 8.39
CA LEU A 193 18.24 -13.19 9.53
C LEU A 193 18.25 -14.41 10.46
#